data_AF-A0A9E4SS75-F1
#
_entry.id   AF-A0A9E4SS75-F1
#
_cell.length_a   1.000
_cell.length_b   1.000
_cell.length_c   1.000
_cell.angle_alpha   90.00
_cell.angle_beta   90.00
_cell.angle_gamma   90.00
#
_symmetry.space_group_name_H-M   'P 1'
#
loop_
_entity.id
_entity.type
_entity.pdbx_description
1 polymer ?
#
loop_
_entity_poly.entity_id
_entity_poly.type
_entity_poly.pdbx_seq_one_letter_code
_entity_poly.pdbx_strand_id
1 'polypeptide(L)'
;MPTNGEGGIQAIRRQPETQRRSFTMSRIPLAIVAVLALLIAACGSDPTPTPVPTATPTPTPVPTATPTPVPTATPTPAVSDVSVELGEWFVTPSVASVPAGTVNFTVNNGDRRGHQFTVIQTGLAPDALVMAGSAADPEGSGTVIGVIATADLGSGASASISFEMDAGSYVLICNRGSHYSRGMTVAFTVE
;
A
#
# COMPACT_ATOMS: atom_id res chain seq x y z
N MET A 1 -65.13 2.47 -15.51
CA MET A 1 -65.18 2.03 -14.11
C MET A 1 -63.76 1.73 -13.66
N PRO A 2 -63.13 2.52 -12.78
CA PRO A 2 -61.96 2.08 -12.02
C PRO A 2 -62.36 1.88 -10.55
N THR A 3 -61.99 0.74 -9.97
CA THR A 3 -62.14 0.48 -8.53
C THR A 3 -60.81 0.69 -7.82
N ASN A 4 -60.86 1.59 -6.84
CA ASN A 4 -59.81 1.92 -5.88
C ASN A 4 -59.44 0.72 -4.99
N GLY A 5 -58.18 0.69 -4.55
CA GLY A 5 -57.69 -0.19 -3.50
C GLY A 5 -56.57 0.50 -2.74
N GLU A 6 -56.95 1.39 -1.82
CA GLU A 6 -56.07 2.06 -0.87
C GLU A 6 -55.62 1.07 0.23
N GLY A 7 -54.34 1.07 0.55
CA GLY A 7 -53.75 0.24 1.60
C GLY A 7 -52.57 0.95 2.25
N GLY A 8 -52.85 1.91 3.12
CA GLY A 8 -51.87 2.51 4.01
C GLY A 8 -51.85 1.77 5.35
N ILE A 9 -50.67 1.36 5.82
CA ILE A 9 -50.42 1.11 7.25
C ILE A 9 -48.93 1.25 7.59
N GLN A 10 -48.66 2.40 8.22
CA GLN A 10 -47.80 2.65 9.38
C GLN A 10 -46.31 2.26 9.37
N ALA A 11 -45.52 3.33 9.35
CA ALA A 11 -44.13 3.40 9.76
C ALA A 11 -43.93 2.88 11.20
N ILE A 12 -43.14 1.81 11.31
CA ILE A 12 -42.67 1.27 12.58
C ILE A 12 -41.34 1.95 12.97
N ARG A 13 -41.26 2.21 14.26
CA ARG A 13 -40.36 3.10 15.00
C ARG A 13 -38.88 2.79 14.82
N ARG A 14 -38.11 3.88 14.83
CA ARG A 14 -36.65 3.92 15.03
C ARG A 14 -36.27 3.36 16.41
N GLN A 15 -35.28 2.48 16.46
CA GLN A 15 -34.30 2.45 17.55
C GLN A 15 -32.89 2.31 16.94
N PRO A 16 -31.94 3.21 17.28
CA PRO A 16 -30.53 3.01 16.99
C PRO A 16 -29.93 2.11 18.09
N GLU A 17 -29.49 0.91 17.72
CA GLU A 17 -28.75 0.04 18.64
C GLU A 17 -27.37 0.65 18.93
N THR A 18 -27.27 1.25 20.11
CA THR A 18 -26.03 1.69 20.74
C THR A 18 -25.16 0.48 21.08
N GLN A 19 -24.17 0.15 20.24
CA GLN A 19 -23.06 -0.72 20.64
C GLN A 19 -21.77 0.10 20.81
N ARG A 20 -21.80 1.00 21.80
CA ARG A 20 -20.58 1.57 22.38
C ARG A 20 -19.92 0.46 23.20
N ARG A 21 -18.88 -0.17 22.65
CA ARG A 21 -17.96 -1.05 23.38
C ARG A 21 -17.17 -0.20 24.37
N SER A 22 -17.73 0.00 25.55
CA SER A 22 -17.07 0.63 26.69
C SER A 22 -16.09 -0.37 27.33
N PHE A 23 -14.80 -0.18 27.07
CA PHE A 23 -13.73 -0.84 27.82
C PHE A 23 -13.82 -0.40 29.29
N THR A 24 -14.29 -1.30 30.16
CA THR A 24 -14.26 -1.08 31.60
C THR A 24 -12.86 -1.45 32.10
N MET A 25 -12.12 -0.40 32.47
CA MET A 25 -10.79 -0.44 33.06
C MET A 25 -10.88 -1.08 34.46
N SER A 26 -10.51 -2.36 34.55
CA SER A 26 -10.46 -3.12 35.80
C SER A 26 -9.24 -2.68 36.62
N ARG A 27 -9.48 -2.18 37.82
CA ARG A 27 -8.48 -1.72 38.79
C ARG A 27 -8.18 -2.85 39.77
N ILE A 28 -6.97 -3.39 39.72
CA ILE A 28 -6.50 -4.41 40.68
C ILE A 28 -5.64 -3.73 41.75
N PRO A 29 -5.94 -3.89 43.06
CA PRO A 29 -5.27 -3.18 44.14
C PRO A 29 -3.93 -3.80 44.54
N LEU A 30 -2.99 -2.92 44.85
CA LEU A 30 -1.68 -3.14 45.44
C LEU A 30 -1.82 -3.35 46.96
N ALA A 31 -1.42 -4.52 47.48
CA ALA A 31 -1.30 -4.83 48.91
C ALA A 31 0.05 -5.56 49.14
N ILE A 32 1.08 -4.85 49.61
CA ILE A 32 1.58 -4.81 51.01
C ILE A 32 2.09 -6.18 51.50
N VAL A 33 3.42 -6.34 51.51
CA VAL A 33 4.15 -7.26 52.41
C VAL A 33 5.28 -6.46 53.06
N ALA A 34 5.05 -6.04 54.29
CA ALA A 34 6.06 -5.61 55.25
C ALA A 34 6.47 -6.82 56.12
N VAL A 35 7.52 -6.65 56.97
CA VAL A 35 8.13 -7.58 57.96
C VAL A 35 9.55 -7.98 57.49
N LEU A 36 10.67 -7.81 58.21
CA LEU A 36 10.94 -7.73 59.65
C LEU A 36 12.30 -7.05 59.89
N ALA A 37 12.41 -6.30 61.00
CA ALA A 37 13.64 -5.75 61.52
C ALA A 37 14.55 -6.82 62.15
N LEU A 38 15.88 -6.69 61.99
CA LEU A 38 16.83 -7.23 62.97
C LEU A 38 18.09 -6.36 63.03
N LEU A 39 18.23 -5.66 64.16
CA LEU A 39 19.39 -4.89 64.58
C LEU A 39 20.47 -5.84 65.10
N ILE A 40 21.71 -5.73 64.60
CA ILE A 40 22.88 -6.21 65.31
C ILE A 40 23.98 -5.16 65.16
N ALA A 41 24.20 -4.41 66.25
CA ALA A 41 25.36 -3.54 66.42
C ALA A 41 26.57 -4.43 66.73
N ALA A 42 27.53 -4.48 65.81
CA ALA A 42 28.84 -5.06 66.04
C ALA A 42 29.87 -3.91 66.09
N CYS A 43 30.31 -3.56 67.29
CA CYS A 43 31.44 -2.67 67.50
C CYS A 43 32.72 -3.49 67.32
N GLY A 44 33.42 -3.26 66.20
CA GLY A 44 34.76 -3.80 65.94
C GLY A 44 35.73 -2.63 65.85
N SER A 45 36.68 -2.57 66.77
CA SER A 45 37.80 -1.63 66.77
C SER A 45 38.82 -2.03 65.71
N ASP A 46 38.78 -1.34 64.57
CA ASP A 46 39.71 -1.51 63.45
C ASP A 46 41.00 -0.69 63.64
N PRO A 47 42.19 -1.24 63.29
CA PRO A 47 43.45 -0.51 63.34
C PRO A 47 43.48 0.59 62.27
N THR A 48 44.01 1.76 62.65
CA THR A 48 44.23 2.89 61.74
C THR A 48 44.99 2.45 60.49
N PRO A 49 44.39 2.53 59.29
CA PRO A 49 45.09 2.14 58.07
C PRO A 49 46.21 3.13 57.78
N THR A 50 47.40 2.60 57.52
CA THR A 50 48.53 3.33 56.94
C THR A 50 48.07 4.03 55.65
N PRO A 51 48.39 5.31 55.41
CA PRO A 51 48.01 5.98 54.17
C PRO A 51 48.65 5.23 52.99
N VAL A 52 47.81 4.53 52.23
CA VAL A 52 48.18 3.95 50.94
C VAL A 52 48.44 5.12 49.99
N PRO A 53 49.51 5.10 49.18
CA PRO A 53 49.75 6.15 48.19
C PRO A 53 48.52 6.32 47.32
N THR A 54 47.94 7.52 47.34
CA THR A 54 46.81 7.91 46.49
C THR A 54 47.25 7.71 45.05
N ALA A 55 46.67 6.71 44.37
CA ALA A 55 46.92 6.48 42.96
C ALA A 55 46.56 7.76 42.19
N THR A 56 47.53 8.28 41.43
CA THR A 56 47.32 9.39 40.51
C THR A 56 46.14 9.03 39.58
N PRO A 57 45.10 9.87 39.47
CA PRO A 57 43.98 9.55 38.60
C PRO A 57 44.48 9.39 37.18
N THR A 58 44.27 8.20 36.61
CA THR A 58 44.50 7.95 35.20
C THR A 58 43.57 8.89 34.41
N PRO A 59 44.07 9.62 33.39
CA PRO A 59 43.21 10.50 32.62
C PRO A 59 42.06 9.69 32.02
N THR A 60 40.83 10.10 32.33
CA THR A 60 39.62 9.56 31.71
C THR A 60 39.72 9.79 30.20
N PRO A 61 39.55 8.76 29.35
CA PRO A 61 39.59 8.95 27.91
C PRO A 61 38.54 9.99 27.51
N VAL A 62 38.96 10.98 26.74
CA VAL A 62 38.05 11.97 26.15
C VAL A 62 37.11 11.20 25.22
N PRO A 63 35.78 11.39 25.32
CA PRO A 63 34.85 10.73 24.40
C PRO A 63 35.20 11.12 22.97
N THR A 64 35.53 10.12 22.16
CA THR A 64 35.72 10.31 20.72
C THR A 64 34.36 10.68 20.13
N ALA A 65 34.30 11.81 19.41
CA ALA A 65 33.06 12.23 18.77
C ALA A 65 32.57 11.13 17.81
N THR A 66 31.33 10.69 18.00
CA THR A 66 30.66 9.79 17.05
C THR A 66 30.49 10.55 15.73
N PRO A 67 30.89 10.00 14.57
CA PRO A 67 30.69 10.67 13.30
C PRO A 67 29.19 10.91 13.07
N THR A 68 28.83 12.13 12.71
CA THR A 68 27.48 12.45 12.23
C THR A 68 27.23 11.66 10.94
N PRO A 69 26.12 10.92 10.80
CA PRO A 69 25.80 10.23 9.56
C PRO A 69 25.73 11.26 8.42
N VAL A 70 26.42 10.98 7.32
CA VAL A 70 26.28 11.75 6.08
C VAL A 70 24.91 11.41 5.49
N PRO A 71 24.10 12.40 5.07
CA PRO A 71 22.83 12.11 4.41
C PRO A 71 23.07 11.25 3.17
N THR A 72 22.40 10.10 3.11
CA THR A 72 22.34 9.29 1.90
C THR A 72 21.50 10.03 0.88
N ALA A 73 22.00 10.20 -0.35
CA ALA A 73 21.22 10.79 -1.41
C ALA A 73 19.99 9.90 -1.71
N THR A 74 18.81 10.51 -1.76
CA THR A 74 17.62 9.84 -2.30
C THR A 74 17.84 9.62 -3.80
N PRO A 75 17.61 8.41 -4.33
CA PRO A 75 17.71 8.19 -5.77
C PRO A 75 16.72 9.07 -6.52
N THR A 76 17.14 9.63 -7.65
CA THR A 76 16.24 10.30 -8.59
C THR A 76 15.31 9.24 -9.20
N PRO A 77 13.98 9.44 -9.22
CA PRO A 77 13.06 8.50 -9.86
C PRO A 77 13.41 8.35 -11.35
N ALA A 78 13.35 7.11 -11.85
CA ALA A 78 13.55 6.83 -13.26
C ALA A 78 12.37 7.35 -14.08
N VAL A 79 12.61 7.65 -15.36
CA VAL A 79 11.56 7.99 -16.33
C VAL A 79 11.66 7.00 -17.47
N SER A 80 10.55 6.32 -17.79
CA SER A 80 10.47 5.30 -18.84
C SER A 80 9.36 5.63 -19.83
N ASP A 81 9.66 5.53 -21.13
CA ASP A 81 8.67 5.66 -22.19
C ASP A 81 8.27 4.27 -22.71
N VAL A 82 6.98 3.97 -22.70
CA VAL A 82 6.42 2.69 -23.14
C VAL A 82 5.38 2.93 -24.22
N SER A 83 5.66 2.46 -25.44
CA SER A 83 4.65 2.42 -26.49
C SER A 83 3.80 1.17 -26.32
N VAL A 84 2.48 1.28 -26.48
CA VAL A 84 1.54 0.14 -26.38
C VAL A 84 0.72 0.07 -27.65
N GLU A 85 0.76 -1.08 -28.32
CA GLU A 85 -0.11 -1.35 -29.46
C GLU A 85 -1.36 -2.12 -29.00
N LEU A 86 -2.53 -1.62 -29.42
CA LEU A 86 -3.82 -2.29 -29.26
C LEU A 86 -4.33 -2.71 -30.64
N GLY A 87 -4.80 -3.96 -30.74
CA GLY A 87 -5.50 -4.43 -31.92
C GLY A 87 -6.58 -5.45 -31.57
N GLU A 88 -7.17 -6.06 -32.60
CA GLU A 88 -8.22 -7.07 -32.40
C GLU A 88 -7.61 -8.29 -31.66
N TRP A 89 -7.83 -8.35 -30.34
CA TRP A 89 -7.42 -9.40 -29.39
C TRP A 89 -6.02 -9.34 -28.77
N PHE A 90 -5.29 -8.22 -28.87
CA PHE A 90 -4.00 -8.10 -28.17
C PHE A 90 -3.75 -6.73 -27.53
N VAL A 91 -2.93 -6.76 -26.47
CA VAL A 91 -2.29 -5.59 -25.87
C VAL A 91 -0.80 -5.88 -25.84
N THR A 92 0.01 -5.07 -26.53
CA THR A 92 1.45 -5.33 -26.66
C THR A 92 2.24 -4.08 -26.30
N PRO A 93 2.80 -3.99 -25.08
CA PRO A 93 3.77 -2.96 -24.75
C PRO A 93 5.10 -3.21 -25.46
N SER A 94 5.88 -2.16 -25.72
CA SER A 94 7.21 -2.23 -26.33
C SER A 94 8.23 -2.96 -25.46
N VAL A 95 8.01 -2.97 -24.15
CA VAL A 95 8.80 -3.68 -23.15
C VAL A 95 7.87 -4.31 -22.11
N ALA A 96 8.28 -5.44 -21.53
CA ALA A 96 7.50 -6.13 -20.51
C ALA A 96 7.77 -5.60 -19.08
N SER A 97 8.86 -4.84 -18.90
CA SER A 97 9.28 -4.35 -17.59
C SER A 97 10.05 -3.03 -17.70
N VAL A 98 9.92 -2.19 -16.67
CA VAL A 98 10.63 -0.89 -16.51
C VAL A 98 11.01 -0.69 -15.03
N PRO A 99 11.99 0.18 -14.71
CA PRO A 99 12.26 0.54 -13.31
C PRO A 99 11.12 1.37 -12.70
N ALA A 100 10.98 1.33 -11.37
CA ALA A 100 10.08 2.19 -10.62
C ALA A 100 10.36 3.69 -10.83
N GLY A 101 9.28 4.46 -10.93
CA GLY A 101 9.30 5.88 -11.25
C GLY A 101 8.20 6.29 -12.22
N THR A 102 8.44 7.36 -12.98
CA THR A 102 7.49 7.86 -13.96
C THR A 102 7.46 6.96 -15.19
N VAL A 103 6.30 6.42 -15.54
CA VAL A 103 6.08 5.67 -16.77
C VAL A 103 5.13 6.44 -17.68
N ASN A 104 5.62 6.80 -18.87
CA ASN A 104 4.85 7.45 -19.91
C ASN A 104 4.34 6.39 -20.91
N PHE A 105 3.04 6.10 -20.88
CA PHE A 105 2.43 5.24 -21.87
C PHE A 105 2.00 6.07 -23.08
N THR A 106 2.44 5.66 -24.27
CA THR A 106 1.87 6.11 -25.55
C THR A 106 1.14 4.95 -26.19
N VAL A 107 -0.18 5.01 -26.17
CA VAL A 107 -1.06 3.91 -26.58
C VAL A 107 -1.57 4.19 -27.99
N ASN A 108 -1.32 3.26 -28.91
CA ASN A 108 -1.78 3.30 -30.29
C ASN A 108 -2.85 2.24 -30.52
N ASN A 109 -3.97 2.64 -31.13
CA ASN A 109 -4.98 1.72 -31.64
C ASN A 109 -4.74 1.47 -33.13
N GLY A 110 -4.16 0.31 -33.47
CA GLY A 110 -3.93 -0.11 -34.85
C GLY A 110 -5.15 -0.69 -35.56
N ASP A 111 -6.29 -0.82 -34.89
CA ASP A 111 -7.52 -1.40 -35.45
C ASP A 111 -8.57 -0.34 -35.82
N ARG A 112 -9.58 -0.76 -36.57
CA ARG A 112 -10.76 0.03 -36.95
C ARG A 112 -11.82 0.10 -35.85
N ARG A 113 -11.75 -0.80 -34.86
CA ARG A 113 -12.64 -0.79 -33.69
C ARG A 113 -12.02 0.08 -32.60
N GLY A 114 -12.87 0.78 -31.84
CA GLY A 114 -12.39 1.52 -30.67
C GLY A 114 -11.94 0.57 -29.57
N HIS A 115 -10.84 0.91 -28.90
CA HIS A 115 -10.31 0.19 -27.75
C HIS A 115 -10.33 1.03 -26.47
N GLN A 116 -10.03 0.42 -25.34
CA GLN A 116 -9.79 1.08 -24.07
C GLN A 116 -8.42 0.62 -23.60
N PHE A 117 -7.71 1.43 -22.82
CA PHE A 117 -6.51 1.00 -22.12
C PHE A 117 -6.72 1.17 -20.62
N THR A 118 -6.42 0.15 -19.83
CA THR A 118 -6.53 0.20 -18.38
C THR A 118 -5.31 -0.46 -17.76
N VAL A 119 -4.72 0.24 -16.79
CA VAL A 119 -3.55 -0.23 -16.02
C VAL A 119 -4.02 -0.58 -14.62
N ILE A 120 -3.80 -1.82 -14.21
CA ILE A 120 -4.24 -2.34 -12.90
C ILE A 120 -3.01 -2.87 -12.18
N GLN A 121 -2.71 -2.35 -10.99
CA GLN A 121 -1.73 -2.95 -10.10
C GLN A 121 -2.38 -4.13 -9.38
N THR A 122 -1.82 -5.33 -9.56
CA THR A 122 -2.37 -6.55 -9.00
C THR A 122 -1.36 -7.68 -8.96
N GLY A 123 -1.50 -8.60 -8.00
CA GLY A 123 -0.76 -9.86 -7.97
C GLY A 123 -1.42 -10.98 -8.78
N LEU A 124 -2.58 -10.73 -9.40
CA LEU A 124 -3.27 -11.70 -10.24
C LEU A 124 -2.57 -11.87 -11.59
N ALA A 125 -2.64 -13.08 -12.15
CA ALA A 125 -2.21 -13.33 -13.52
C ALA A 125 -3.08 -12.55 -14.52
N PRO A 126 -2.57 -12.23 -15.73
CA PRO A 126 -3.30 -11.45 -16.71
C PRO A 126 -4.64 -12.04 -17.14
N ASP A 127 -4.83 -13.36 -17.03
CA ASP A 127 -6.05 -14.09 -17.37
C ASP A 127 -6.92 -14.43 -16.14
N ALA A 128 -6.55 -13.93 -14.96
CA ALA A 128 -7.17 -14.24 -13.68
C ALA A 128 -7.83 -13.04 -12.98
N LEU A 129 -8.00 -11.90 -13.68
CA LEU A 129 -8.76 -10.76 -13.15
C LEU A 129 -10.21 -11.17 -12.82
N VAL A 130 -10.76 -10.56 -11.77
CA VAL A 130 -12.16 -10.74 -11.36
C VAL A 130 -13.07 -10.31 -12.50
N MET A 131 -14.13 -11.08 -12.74
CA MET A 131 -15.07 -10.83 -13.85
C MET A 131 -16.38 -10.22 -13.34
N ALA A 132 -16.87 -9.20 -14.05
CA ALA A 132 -18.21 -8.66 -13.94
C ALA A 132 -18.97 -8.89 -15.25
N GLY A 133 -19.70 -10.01 -15.31
CA GLY A 133 -20.36 -10.43 -16.55
C GLY A 133 -19.34 -10.82 -17.62
N SER A 134 -19.32 -10.11 -18.76
CA SER A 134 -18.38 -10.38 -19.86
C SER A 134 -17.09 -9.56 -19.80
N ALA A 135 -17.00 -8.59 -18.89
CA ALA A 135 -15.83 -7.73 -18.72
C ALA A 135 -15.09 -8.10 -17.44
N ALA A 136 -13.82 -7.69 -17.31
CA ALA A 136 -13.16 -7.66 -16.01
C ALA A 136 -13.84 -6.61 -15.11
N ASP A 137 -13.72 -6.81 -13.80
CA ASP A 137 -13.98 -5.85 -12.74
C ASP A 137 -12.61 -5.31 -12.27
N PRO A 138 -12.13 -4.17 -12.81
CA PRO A 138 -10.80 -3.65 -12.50
C PRO A 138 -10.62 -3.38 -11.00
N GLU A 139 -11.62 -2.80 -10.36
CA GLU A 139 -11.63 -2.45 -8.94
C GLU A 139 -11.70 -3.68 -8.04
N GLY A 140 -12.40 -4.73 -8.48
CA GLY A 140 -12.39 -6.04 -7.80
C GLY A 140 -11.07 -6.80 -7.99
N SER A 141 -10.29 -6.46 -9.01
CA SER A 141 -9.06 -7.18 -9.39
C SER A 141 -7.78 -6.56 -8.84
N GLY A 142 -7.82 -5.31 -8.39
CA GLY A 142 -6.66 -4.60 -7.87
C GLY A 142 -6.85 -3.08 -7.85
N THR A 143 -5.74 -2.36 -7.75
CA THR A 143 -5.75 -0.89 -7.79
C THR A 143 -5.72 -0.42 -9.24
N VAL A 144 -6.75 0.30 -9.67
CA VAL A 144 -6.77 0.94 -10.99
C VAL A 144 -5.84 2.16 -10.96
N ILE A 145 -4.76 2.11 -11.73
CA ILE A 145 -3.79 3.20 -11.84
C ILE A 145 -4.30 4.27 -12.81
N GLY A 146 -4.92 3.84 -13.91
CA GLY A 146 -5.61 4.75 -14.81
C GLY A 146 -6.22 4.08 -16.03
N VAL A 147 -6.98 4.89 -16.76
CA VAL A 147 -7.79 4.47 -17.90
C VAL A 147 -7.66 5.49 -19.01
N ILE A 148 -7.43 5.03 -20.24
CA ILE A 148 -7.70 5.80 -21.45
C ILE A 148 -9.02 5.29 -22.05
N ALA A 149 -9.98 6.19 -22.19
CA ALA A 149 -11.33 5.84 -22.62
C ALA A 149 -11.40 5.54 -24.12
N THR A 150 -12.44 4.83 -24.54
CA THR A 150 -12.67 4.52 -25.96
C THR A 150 -12.91 5.74 -26.84
N ALA A 151 -13.35 6.86 -26.25
CA ALA A 151 -13.46 8.11 -26.97
C ALA A 151 -12.10 8.63 -27.48
N ASP A 152 -11.02 8.34 -26.75
CA ASP A 152 -9.66 8.80 -27.06
C ASP A 152 -8.89 7.76 -27.90
N LEU A 153 -9.33 6.50 -27.87
CA LEU A 153 -8.73 5.38 -28.61
C LEU A 153 -9.69 4.83 -29.68
N GLY A 154 -10.23 5.74 -30.50
CA GLY A 154 -10.97 5.42 -31.72
C GLY A 154 -10.10 4.75 -32.81
N SER A 155 -10.69 4.51 -33.98
CA SER A 155 -10.00 3.87 -35.12
C SER A 155 -8.71 4.60 -35.50
N GLY A 156 -7.56 3.94 -35.43
CA GLY A 156 -6.27 4.52 -35.81
C GLY A 156 -5.77 5.64 -34.88
N ALA A 157 -6.43 5.87 -33.74
CA ALA A 157 -6.09 6.95 -32.82
C ALA A 157 -4.96 6.54 -31.86
N SER A 158 -4.26 7.53 -31.33
CA SER A 158 -3.27 7.35 -30.28
C SER A 158 -3.50 8.35 -29.15
N ALA A 159 -3.16 7.97 -27.92
CA ALA A 159 -3.25 8.82 -26.74
C ALA A 159 -2.10 8.50 -25.77
N SER A 160 -1.69 9.48 -24.96
CA SER A 160 -0.62 9.30 -23.97
C SER A 160 -1.08 9.64 -22.56
N ILE A 161 -0.53 8.93 -21.57
CA ILE A 161 -0.77 9.15 -20.15
C ILE A 161 0.48 8.77 -19.34
N SER A 162 0.75 9.51 -18.26
CA SER A 162 1.91 9.29 -17.40
C SER A 162 1.48 8.98 -15.98
N PHE A 163 2.16 8.03 -15.34
CA PHE A 163 1.92 7.67 -13.94
C PHE A 163 3.24 7.53 -13.19
N GLU A 164 3.24 7.92 -11.92
CA GLU A 164 4.25 7.43 -10.98
C GLU A 164 3.87 6.00 -10.58
N MET A 165 4.76 5.05 -10.85
CA MET A 165 4.52 3.63 -10.60
C MET A 165 5.57 3.07 -9.64
N ASP A 166 5.08 2.49 -8.54
CA ASP A 166 5.91 1.75 -7.60
C ASP A 166 6.30 0.39 -8.18
N ALA A 167 7.40 -0.19 -7.68
CA ALA A 167 7.77 -1.56 -8.02
C ALA A 167 6.62 -2.53 -7.69
N GLY A 168 6.31 -3.42 -8.62
CA GLY A 168 5.22 -4.38 -8.50
C GLY A 168 4.75 -4.98 -9.82
N SER A 169 3.72 -5.80 -9.73
CA SER A 169 3.07 -6.44 -10.87
C SER A 169 1.84 -5.66 -11.31
N TYR A 170 1.70 -5.52 -12.62
CA TYR A 170 0.61 -4.82 -13.27
C TYR A 170 0.02 -5.68 -14.39
N VAL A 171 -1.25 -5.45 -14.70
CA VAL A 171 -1.91 -6.02 -15.85
C VAL A 171 -2.43 -4.86 -16.71
N LEU A 172 -2.07 -4.89 -17.98
CA LEU A 172 -2.56 -3.94 -18.99
C LEU A 172 -3.67 -4.61 -19.78
N ILE A 173 -4.86 -4.01 -19.82
CA ILE A 173 -6.02 -4.61 -20.47
C ILE A 173 -6.75 -3.64 -21.39
N CYS A 174 -7.52 -4.21 -22.32
CA CYS A 174 -8.68 -3.52 -22.90
C CYS A 174 -9.95 -4.15 -22.32
N ASN A 175 -10.68 -3.39 -21.50
CA ASN A 175 -11.88 -3.89 -20.84
C ASN A 175 -13.20 -3.52 -21.55
N ARG A 176 -13.12 -3.03 -22.79
CA ARG A 176 -14.31 -2.71 -23.58
C ARG A 176 -15.11 -3.98 -23.89
N GLY A 177 -16.32 -4.12 -23.34
CA GLY A 177 -17.19 -5.26 -23.61
C GLY A 177 -16.52 -6.59 -23.22
N SER A 178 -16.38 -7.53 -24.16
CA SER A 178 -15.74 -8.84 -23.91
C SER A 178 -14.27 -8.91 -24.35
N HIS A 179 -13.58 -7.78 -24.47
CA HIS A 179 -12.22 -7.75 -25.02
C HIS A 179 -11.20 -8.42 -24.10
N TYR A 180 -11.25 -8.12 -22.80
CA TYR A 180 -10.43 -8.77 -21.78
C TYR A 180 -10.61 -10.29 -21.79
N SER A 181 -11.87 -10.76 -21.71
CA SER A 181 -12.19 -12.20 -21.64
C SER A 181 -11.83 -12.99 -22.91
N ARG A 182 -11.41 -12.29 -23.97
CA ARG A 182 -10.95 -12.86 -25.24
C ARG A 182 -9.45 -12.70 -25.45
N GLY A 183 -8.71 -12.27 -24.42
CA GLY A 183 -7.25 -12.23 -24.42
C GLY A 183 -6.62 -10.85 -24.60
N MET A 184 -7.39 -9.75 -24.59
CA MET A 184 -6.81 -8.40 -24.59
C MET A 184 -6.26 -8.01 -23.22
N THR A 185 -5.19 -8.69 -22.82
CA THR A 185 -4.54 -8.58 -21.53
C THR A 185 -3.07 -8.96 -21.66
N VAL A 186 -2.21 -8.35 -20.85
CA VAL A 186 -0.79 -8.68 -20.77
C VAL A 186 -0.23 -8.30 -19.41
N ALA A 187 0.73 -9.09 -18.91
CA ALA A 187 1.49 -8.76 -17.72
C ALA A 187 2.48 -7.63 -18.02
N PHE A 188 2.68 -6.75 -17.04
CA PHE A 188 3.69 -5.71 -17.07
C PHE A 188 4.31 -5.57 -15.69
N THR A 189 5.63 -5.44 -15.61
CA THR A 189 6.33 -5.34 -14.32
C THR A 189 6.97 -3.96 -14.17
N VAL A 190 6.97 -3.46 -12.94
CA VAL A 190 7.80 -2.33 -12.53
C VAL A 190 8.77 -2.84 -11.46
N GLU A 191 10.07 -2.60 -11.62
CA GLU A 191 11.15 -3.16 -10.77
C GLU A 191 11.80 -2.13 -9.84
#